data_AF-A0A3D8Y5S5-F1
#
_entry.id   AF-A0A3D8Y5S5-F1
#
_cell.length_a   1.000
_cell.length_b   1.000
_cell.length_c   1.000
_cell.angle_alpha   90.00
_cell.angle_beta   90.00
_cell.angle_gamma   90.00
#
_symmetry.space_group_name_H-M   'P 1'
#
loop_
_entity.id
_entity.type
_entity.pdbx_description
1 polymer ?
#
loop_
_entity_poly.entity_id
_entity_poly.type
_entity_poly.pdbx_seq_one_letter_code
_entity_poly.pdbx_strand_id
1 'polypeptide(L)'
;MKKIFLESSNNDQLNMGSRIDDLLLESYGFMPSRGTYPFTMIRLVDSQLSNLKTNPALASDVHLLVLTRTDFTKDDLADYITKSKEYTLIRSEDQPAFLQSYLHKYEHAAAEKKWREHITSLAIGIVTQLAKQQQLQLTPVETDTAKVDALLNLHAKNLATYQLFDVRSAARQSE
;
A
#
# COMPACT_ATOMS: atom_id res chain seq x y z
N MET A 1 46.21 3.82 4.47
CA MET A 1 45.27 4.03 3.35
C MET A 1 43.90 3.53 3.77
N LYS A 2 42.94 4.42 4.01
CA LYS A 2 41.53 4.11 4.33
C LYS A 2 40.69 4.57 3.16
N LYS A 3 40.16 3.65 2.36
CA LYS A 3 39.18 3.96 1.29
C LYS A 3 38.47 2.70 0.78
N ILE A 4 37.73 2.01 1.65
CA ILE A 4 36.76 0.99 1.24
C ILE A 4 35.70 0.97 2.34
N PHE A 5 34.57 1.68 2.19
CA PHE A 5 33.34 1.48 3.01
C PHE A 5 32.15 2.38 2.61
N LEU A 6 32.22 3.13 1.49
CA LEU A 6 31.15 4.06 1.08
C LEU A 6 30.40 3.65 -0.19
N GLU A 7 30.80 2.58 -0.88
CA GLU A 7 30.16 2.15 -2.14
C GLU A 7 29.11 1.03 -1.96
N SER A 8 29.15 0.26 -0.86
CA SER A 8 28.16 -0.80 -0.61
C SER A 8 26.78 -0.25 -0.24
N SER A 9 26.73 0.80 0.58
CA SER A 9 25.47 1.36 1.08
C SER A 9 24.59 1.97 -0.02
N ASN A 10 25.18 2.62 -1.02
CA ASN A 10 24.42 3.19 -2.14
C ASN A 10 23.87 2.10 -3.09
N ASN A 11 24.63 1.04 -3.34
CA ASN A 11 24.16 -0.08 -4.18
C ASN A 11 23.06 -0.90 -3.49
N ASP A 12 23.18 -1.11 -2.17
CA ASP A 12 22.18 -1.85 -1.41
C ASP A 12 20.87 -1.05 -1.26
N GLN A 13 20.93 0.28 -1.11
CA GLN A 13 19.75 1.15 -1.12
C GLN A 13 19.06 1.19 -2.48
N LEU A 14 19.82 1.29 -3.58
CA LEU A 14 19.28 1.24 -4.95
C LEU A 14 18.58 -0.10 -5.22
N ASN A 15 19.17 -1.21 -4.73
CA ASN A 15 18.61 -2.56 -4.85
C ASN A 15 17.35 -2.76 -3.98
N MET A 16 17.33 -2.22 -2.75
CA MET A 16 16.14 -2.28 -1.89
C MET A 16 14.98 -1.46 -2.48
N GLY A 17 15.28 -0.27 -3.02
CA GLY A 17 14.30 0.59 -3.66
C GLY A 17 13.62 -0.09 -4.85
N SER A 18 14.41 -0.69 -5.75
CA SER A 18 13.86 -1.41 -6.91
C SER A 18 13.00 -2.60 -6.50
N ARG A 19 13.42 -3.38 -5.49
CA ARG A 19 12.65 -4.53 -4.99
C ARG A 19 11.30 -4.11 -4.41
N ILE A 20 11.23 -2.99 -3.70
CA ILE A 20 9.96 -2.44 -3.21
C ILE A 20 9.09 -1.98 -4.38
N ASP A 21 9.66 -1.29 -5.37
CA ASP A 21 8.92 -0.83 -6.54
C ASP A 21 8.34 -2.02 -7.34
N ASP A 22 9.11 -3.10 -7.51
CA ASP A 22 8.65 -4.36 -8.13
C ASP A 22 7.53 -5.01 -7.32
N LEU A 23 7.68 -5.08 -6.00
CA LEU A 23 6.69 -5.61 -5.08
C LEU A 23 5.37 -4.81 -5.09
N LEU A 24 5.45 -3.49 -5.20
CA LEU A 24 4.28 -2.64 -5.39
C LEU A 24 3.57 -2.98 -6.69
N LEU A 25 4.31 -3.08 -7.80
CA LEU A 25 3.74 -3.42 -9.11
C LEU A 25 3.09 -4.81 -9.12
N GLU A 26 3.79 -5.82 -8.59
CA GLU A 26 3.30 -7.19 -8.50
C GLU A 26 2.03 -7.29 -7.65
N SER A 27 1.96 -6.55 -6.54
CA SER A 27 0.81 -6.59 -5.63
C SER A 27 -0.51 -6.25 -6.34
N TYR A 28 -0.50 -5.25 -7.24
CA TYR A 28 -1.67 -4.87 -8.04
C TYR A 28 -2.11 -5.99 -9.01
N GLY A 29 -1.20 -6.84 -9.46
CA GLY A 29 -1.52 -8.00 -10.30
C GLY A 29 -2.31 -9.10 -9.56
N PHE A 30 -2.11 -9.23 -8.25
CA PHE A 30 -2.80 -10.21 -7.41
C PHE A 30 -4.16 -9.75 -6.90
N MET A 31 -4.45 -8.44 -6.99
CA MET A 31 -5.73 -7.90 -6.57
C MET A 31 -6.92 -8.49 -7.37
N PRO A 32 -8.13 -8.52 -6.77
CA PRO A 32 -9.32 -9.12 -7.38
C PRO A 32 -9.93 -8.29 -8.52
N SER A 33 -9.55 -7.02 -8.66
CA SER A 33 -10.03 -6.11 -9.71
C SER A 33 -8.87 -5.44 -10.42
N ARG A 34 -9.09 -4.90 -11.62
CA ARG A 34 -8.17 -3.96 -12.30
C ARG A 34 -8.72 -2.52 -12.33
N GLY A 35 -9.83 -2.28 -11.64
CA GLY A 35 -10.44 -0.96 -11.53
C GLY A 35 -9.85 -0.12 -10.39
N THR A 36 -10.55 0.96 -10.07
CA THR A 36 -10.11 1.92 -9.07
C THR A 36 -10.09 1.34 -7.67
N TYR A 37 -8.97 1.49 -6.95
CA TYR A 37 -8.86 1.06 -5.56
C TYR A 37 -9.09 2.22 -4.58
N PRO A 38 -9.54 1.90 -3.34
CA PRO A 38 -9.64 2.88 -2.26
C PRO A 38 -8.30 3.19 -1.58
N PHE A 39 -7.20 2.61 -2.07
CA PHE A 39 -5.88 2.77 -1.50
C PHE A 39 -4.83 2.98 -2.58
N THR A 40 -3.68 3.49 -2.17
CA THR A 40 -2.44 3.43 -2.94
C THR A 40 -1.28 3.11 -2.01
N MET A 41 -0.17 2.64 -2.55
CA MET A 41 1.01 2.31 -1.79
C MET A 41 2.20 3.00 -2.43
N ILE A 42 3.02 3.67 -1.62
CA ILE A 42 4.19 4.39 -2.10
C ILE A 42 5.42 4.02 -1.29
N ARG A 43 6.56 4.00 -1.98
CA ARG A 43 7.86 3.94 -1.33
C ARG A 43 8.24 5.33 -0.83
N LEU A 44 8.79 5.39 0.36
CA LEU A 44 9.43 6.57 0.91
C LEU A 44 10.90 6.27 1.19
N VAL A 45 11.74 7.27 1.03
CA VAL A 45 13.12 7.25 1.54
C VAL A 45 13.20 8.01 2.86
N ASP A 46 14.13 7.63 3.72
CA ASP A 46 14.32 8.18 5.07
C ASP A 46 14.38 9.73 5.11
N SER A 47 14.97 10.36 4.09
CA SER A 47 15.01 11.83 3.99
C SER A 47 13.63 12.49 3.95
N GLN A 48 12.60 11.79 3.46
CA GLN A 48 11.21 12.28 3.43
C GLN A 48 10.52 12.19 4.79
N LEU A 49 11.10 11.47 5.76
CA LEU A 49 10.57 11.28 7.11
C LEU A 49 11.44 11.94 8.19
N SER A 50 12.36 12.84 7.79
CA SER A 50 13.36 13.44 8.68
C SER A 50 12.78 14.07 9.95
N ASN A 51 11.58 14.66 9.86
CA ASN A 51 10.90 15.33 10.98
C ASN A 51 10.18 14.35 11.93
N LEU A 52 10.17 13.05 11.60
CA LEU A 52 9.59 11.96 12.39
C LEU A 52 10.66 11.03 12.99
N LYS A 53 11.95 11.33 12.75
CA LYS A 53 13.11 10.52 13.16
C LYS A 53 13.30 10.33 14.67
N THR A 54 12.50 10.99 15.52
CA THR A 54 12.46 10.66 16.94
C THR A 54 11.85 9.29 17.21
N ASN A 55 11.21 8.68 16.21
CA ASN A 55 10.65 7.33 16.32
C ASN A 55 11.72 6.26 16.04
N PRO A 56 12.15 5.46 17.03
CA PRO A 56 13.18 4.44 16.85
C PRO A 56 12.73 3.28 15.94
N ALA A 57 11.43 3.17 15.63
CA ALA A 57 10.93 2.17 14.69
C ALA A 57 11.26 2.52 13.22
N LEU A 58 11.62 3.77 12.92
CA LEU A 58 12.10 4.20 11.60
C LEU A 58 13.63 4.06 11.54
N ALA A 59 14.10 2.83 11.32
CA ALA A 59 15.53 2.52 11.32
C ALA A 59 16.08 2.17 9.94
N SER A 60 15.22 1.96 8.94
CA SER A 60 15.62 1.63 7.58
C SER A 60 15.71 2.88 6.72
N ASP A 61 16.51 2.83 5.64
CA ASP A 61 16.60 3.93 4.68
C ASP A 61 15.38 4.03 3.75
N VAL A 62 14.57 2.97 3.71
CA VAL A 62 13.42 2.84 2.84
C VAL A 62 12.21 2.34 3.64
N HIS A 63 11.07 2.94 3.35
CA HIS A 63 9.80 2.64 4.01
C HIS A 63 8.71 2.43 2.96
N LEU A 64 7.67 1.71 3.36
CA LEU A 64 6.46 1.52 2.57
C LEU A 64 5.31 2.22 3.28
N LEU A 65 4.65 3.15 2.59
CA LEU A 65 3.49 3.87 3.11
C LEU A 65 2.23 3.43 2.35
N VAL A 66 1.27 2.90 3.10
CA VAL A 66 -0.07 2.58 2.60
C VAL A 66 -0.99 3.74 2.89
N LEU A 67 -1.66 4.22 1.85
CA LEU A 67 -2.53 5.39 1.86
C LEU A 67 -3.94 5.00 1.47
N THR A 68 -4.93 5.67 2.02
CA THR A 68 -6.33 5.59 1.60
C THR A 68 -6.76 6.85 0.87
N ARG A 69 -7.63 6.69 -0.13
CA ARG A 69 -8.28 7.81 -0.81
C ARG A 69 -9.38 8.40 0.06
N THR A 70 -9.35 9.72 0.25
CA THR A 70 -10.39 10.46 0.98
C THR A 70 -11.52 10.94 0.07
N ASP A 71 -11.33 10.83 -1.24
CA ASP A 71 -12.27 11.24 -2.29
C ASP A 71 -12.91 10.06 -3.04
N PHE A 72 -12.87 8.86 -2.46
CA PHE A 72 -13.43 7.67 -3.09
C PHE A 72 -14.96 7.77 -3.19
N THR A 73 -15.49 7.56 -4.39
CA THR A 73 -16.90 7.76 -4.73
C THR A 73 -17.62 6.47 -5.12
N LYS A 74 -18.94 6.55 -5.32
CA LYS A 74 -19.75 5.46 -5.88
C LYS A 74 -19.32 5.06 -7.29
N ASP A 75 -18.85 6.01 -8.09
CA ASP A 75 -18.35 5.75 -9.45
C ASP A 75 -17.03 4.98 -9.41
N ASP A 76 -16.14 5.28 -8.46
CA ASP A 76 -14.94 4.49 -8.22
C ASP A 76 -15.28 3.06 -7.79
N LEU A 77 -16.31 2.87 -6.96
CA LEU A 77 -16.81 1.54 -6.59
C LEU A 77 -17.39 0.79 -7.79
N ALA A 78 -18.13 1.48 -8.66
CA ALA A 78 -18.66 0.90 -9.89
C ALA A 78 -17.53 0.49 -10.85
N ASP A 79 -16.50 1.31 -11.00
CA ASP A 79 -15.31 0.96 -11.79
C ASP A 79 -14.58 -0.24 -11.21
N TYR A 80 -14.37 -0.28 -9.89
CA TYR A 80 -13.79 -1.42 -9.20
C TYR A 80 -14.54 -2.72 -9.52
N ILE A 81 -15.86 -2.74 -9.35
CA ILE A 81 -16.61 -3.98 -9.48
C ILE A 81 -16.72 -4.42 -10.94
N THR A 82 -16.95 -3.52 -11.89
CA THR A 82 -17.07 -3.86 -13.32
C THR A 82 -15.77 -4.39 -13.92
N LYS A 83 -14.62 -4.01 -13.34
CA LYS A 83 -13.28 -4.54 -13.70
C LYS A 83 -12.80 -5.68 -12.80
N SER A 84 -13.67 -6.22 -11.95
CA SER A 84 -13.36 -7.36 -11.10
C SER A 84 -13.36 -8.68 -11.88
N LYS A 85 -12.53 -9.63 -11.44
CA LYS A 85 -12.55 -11.01 -11.96
C LYS A 85 -13.94 -11.64 -11.80
N GLU A 86 -14.61 -11.35 -10.69
CA GLU A 86 -15.97 -11.84 -10.42
C GLU A 86 -16.97 -11.36 -11.48
N TYR A 87 -16.96 -10.07 -11.82
CA TYR A 87 -17.88 -9.51 -12.83
C TYR A 87 -17.71 -10.15 -14.21
N THR A 88 -16.48 -10.52 -14.58
CA THR A 88 -16.21 -11.22 -15.85
C THR A 88 -16.76 -12.65 -15.90
N LEU A 89 -17.09 -13.25 -14.75
CA LEU A 89 -17.70 -14.58 -14.65
C LEU A 89 -19.23 -14.53 -14.66
N ILE A 90 -19.82 -13.35 -14.46
CA ILE A 90 -21.27 -13.14 -14.51
C ILE A 90 -21.72 -13.08 -15.98
N ARG A 91 -22.85 -13.75 -16.29
CA ARG A 91 -23.47 -13.68 -17.62
C ARG A 91 -23.85 -12.24 -17.95
N SER A 92 -23.68 -11.83 -19.20
CA SER A 92 -23.88 -10.44 -19.63
C SER A 92 -25.28 -9.90 -19.32
N GLU A 93 -26.31 -10.75 -19.37
CA GLU A 93 -27.68 -10.39 -19.01
C GLU A 93 -27.89 -10.10 -17.51
N ASP A 94 -27.09 -10.70 -16.64
CA ASP A 94 -27.20 -10.58 -15.17
C ASP A 94 -26.29 -9.48 -14.60
N GLN A 95 -25.31 -9.03 -15.38
CA GLN A 95 -24.30 -8.03 -14.99
C GLN A 95 -24.89 -6.70 -14.46
N PRO A 96 -25.95 -6.12 -15.06
CA PRO A 96 -26.57 -4.90 -14.53
C PRO A 96 -27.19 -5.12 -13.14
N ALA A 97 -27.88 -6.24 -12.94
CA ALA A 97 -28.52 -6.58 -11.67
C ALA A 97 -27.47 -6.82 -10.57
N PHE A 98 -26.39 -7.52 -10.91
CA PHE A 98 -25.25 -7.73 -10.02
C PHE A 98 -24.61 -6.40 -9.59
N LEU A 99 -24.32 -5.51 -10.55
CA LEU A 99 -23.74 -4.20 -10.27
C LEU A 99 -24.63 -3.39 -9.32
N GLN A 100 -25.94 -3.32 -9.59
CA GLN A 100 -26.88 -2.58 -8.74
C GLN A 100 -26.94 -3.17 -7.32
N SER A 101 -26.99 -4.50 -7.20
CA SER A 101 -26.97 -5.17 -5.89
C SER A 101 -25.70 -4.84 -5.10
N TYR A 102 -24.54 -4.86 -5.78
CA TYR A 102 -23.26 -4.55 -5.15
C TYR A 102 -23.19 -3.09 -4.69
N LEU A 103 -23.60 -2.15 -5.55
CA LEU A 103 -23.62 -0.72 -5.20
C LEU A 103 -24.58 -0.42 -4.05
N HIS A 104 -25.75 -1.06 -4.02
CA HIS A 104 -26.72 -0.90 -2.94
C HIS A 104 -26.20 -1.43 -1.60
N LYS A 105 -25.48 -2.56 -1.60
CA LYS A 105 -24.86 -3.14 -0.39
C LYS A 105 -23.93 -2.17 0.33
N TYR A 106 -23.29 -1.27 -0.41
CA TYR A 106 -22.31 -0.30 0.11
C TYR A 106 -22.80 1.15 0.02
N GLU A 107 -24.10 1.38 -0.15
CA GLU A 107 -24.68 2.72 -0.25
C GLU A 107 -24.58 3.52 1.06
N HIS A 108 -24.49 2.83 2.20
CA HIS A 108 -24.31 3.46 3.50
C HIS A 108 -22.83 3.68 3.81
N ALA A 109 -22.47 4.88 4.27
CA ALA A 109 -21.10 5.28 4.57
C ALA A 109 -20.32 4.31 5.48
N ALA A 110 -20.99 3.69 6.47
CA ALA A 110 -20.36 2.71 7.35
C ALA A 110 -20.02 1.39 6.63
N ALA A 111 -20.86 0.95 5.70
CA ALA A 111 -20.63 -0.25 4.90
C ALA A 111 -19.50 0.00 3.88
N GLU A 112 -19.54 1.16 3.21
CA GLU A 112 -18.48 1.59 2.30
C GLU A 112 -17.13 1.68 3.02
N LYS A 113 -17.09 2.32 4.20
CA LYS A 113 -15.88 2.43 5.01
C LYS A 113 -15.29 1.05 5.35
N LYS A 114 -16.13 0.12 5.84
CA LYS A 114 -15.69 -1.26 6.15
C LYS A 114 -15.16 -1.99 4.91
N TRP A 115 -15.80 -1.78 3.76
CA TRP A 115 -15.32 -2.35 2.50
C TRP A 115 -13.95 -1.77 2.11
N ARG A 116 -13.76 -0.45 2.19
CA ARG A 116 -12.45 0.17 1.92
C ARG A 116 -11.36 -0.35 2.84
N GLU A 117 -11.65 -0.47 4.14
CA GLU A 117 -10.73 -1.05 5.13
C GLU A 117 -10.37 -2.50 4.79
N HIS A 118 -11.36 -3.31 4.39
CA HIS A 118 -11.15 -4.70 3.99
C HIS A 118 -10.26 -4.81 2.74
N ILE A 119 -10.55 -4.04 1.69
CA ILE A 119 -9.74 -4.04 0.45
C ILE A 119 -8.32 -3.54 0.71
N THR A 120 -8.15 -2.52 1.54
CA THR A 120 -6.83 -2.01 1.95
C THR A 120 -6.06 -3.07 2.75
N SER A 121 -6.72 -3.77 3.68
CA SER A 121 -6.12 -4.85 4.46
C SER A 121 -5.71 -6.04 3.58
N LEU A 122 -6.52 -6.36 2.56
CA LEU A 122 -6.18 -7.39 1.57
C LEU A 122 -4.89 -7.01 0.82
N ALA A 123 -4.76 -5.77 0.38
CA ALA A 123 -3.57 -5.27 -0.29
C ALA A 123 -2.32 -5.36 0.62
N ILE A 124 -2.47 -5.01 1.91
CA ILE A 124 -1.41 -5.19 2.92
C ILE A 124 -1.02 -6.66 3.06
N GLY A 125 -1.98 -7.58 3.08
CA GLY A 125 -1.71 -9.01 3.15
C GLY A 125 -0.93 -9.51 1.94
N ILE A 126 -1.34 -9.10 0.73
CA ILE A 126 -0.67 -9.44 -0.53
C ILE A 126 0.77 -8.90 -0.54
N VAL A 127 0.95 -7.60 -0.29
CA VAL A 127 2.26 -6.97 -0.35
C VAL A 127 3.21 -7.52 0.72
N THR A 128 2.70 -7.87 1.91
CA THR A 128 3.48 -8.54 2.95
C THR A 128 3.91 -9.95 2.54
N GLN A 129 3.05 -10.69 1.85
CA GLN A 129 3.39 -12.03 1.37
C GLN A 129 4.44 -11.97 0.26
N LEU A 130 4.31 -11.04 -0.69
CA LEU A 130 5.32 -10.80 -1.73
C LEU A 130 6.65 -10.36 -1.13
N ALA A 131 6.63 -9.47 -0.12
CA ALA A 131 7.84 -9.04 0.59
C ALA A 131 8.61 -10.24 1.12
N LYS A 132 7.92 -11.18 1.79
CA LYS A 132 8.54 -12.40 2.33
C LYS A 132 9.17 -13.27 1.24
N GLN A 133 8.50 -13.44 0.10
CA GLN A 133 9.04 -14.20 -1.03
C GLN A 133 10.32 -13.57 -1.58
N GLN A 134 10.39 -12.24 -1.53
CA GLN A 134 11.58 -11.50 -1.89
C GLN A 134 12.59 -11.38 -0.74
N GLN A 135 12.41 -12.00 0.44
CA GLN A 135 13.30 -11.84 1.62
C GLN A 135 13.35 -10.39 2.14
N LEU A 136 12.20 -9.72 2.16
CA LEU A 136 11.97 -8.44 2.83
C LEU A 136 11.04 -8.65 4.04
N GLN A 137 11.28 -7.87 5.09
CA GLN A 137 10.43 -7.77 6.26
C GLN A 137 9.78 -6.40 6.29
N LEU A 138 8.44 -6.38 6.30
CA LEU A 138 7.64 -5.19 6.54
C LEU A 138 7.23 -5.16 8.01
N THR A 139 7.77 -4.21 8.76
CA THR A 139 7.42 -4.02 10.17
C THR A 139 6.53 -2.79 10.32
N PRO A 140 5.29 -2.93 10.82
CA PRO A 140 4.44 -1.77 11.08
C PRO A 140 5.14 -0.78 12.01
N VAL A 141 5.09 0.49 11.65
CA VAL A 141 5.59 1.58 12.48
C VAL A 141 4.41 2.20 13.21
N GLU A 142 4.42 2.13 14.53
CA GLU A 142 3.49 2.89 15.35
C GLU A 142 3.89 4.36 15.30
N THR A 143 3.13 5.16 14.57
CA THR A 143 3.35 6.60 14.43
C THR A 143 2.03 7.34 14.37
N ASP A 144 2.06 8.63 14.70
CA ASP A 144 0.92 9.52 14.55
C ASP A 144 0.70 9.79 13.05
N THR A 145 -0.36 9.18 12.50
CA THR A 145 -0.70 9.27 11.08
C THR A 145 -1.00 10.70 10.65
N ALA A 146 -1.55 11.55 11.52
CA ALA A 146 -1.83 12.94 11.21
C ALA A 146 -0.53 13.74 10.97
N LYS A 147 0.56 13.40 11.66
CA LYS A 147 1.87 14.02 11.41
C LYS A 147 2.45 13.58 10.06
N VAL A 148 2.26 12.33 9.67
CA VAL A 148 2.66 11.83 8.34
C VAL A 148 1.85 12.55 7.26
N ASP A 149 0.54 12.67 7.45
CA ASP A 149 -0.38 13.36 6.53
C ASP A 149 0.03 14.82 6.32
N ALA A 150 0.32 15.55 7.40
CA ALA A 150 0.78 16.92 7.35
C ALA A 150 2.15 17.04 6.67
N LEU A 151 3.10 16.17 7.03
CA LEU A 151 4.47 16.19 6.48
C LEU A 151 4.49 16.00 4.96
N LEU A 152 3.67 15.07 4.45
CA LEU A 152 3.63 14.73 3.03
C LEU A 152 2.55 15.48 2.25
N ASN A 153 1.83 16.40 2.92
CA ASN A 153 0.71 17.18 2.40
C ASN A 153 -0.33 16.28 1.69
N LEU A 154 -0.77 15.22 2.36
CA LEU A 154 -1.60 14.19 1.76
C LEU A 154 -3.05 14.64 1.53
N HIS A 155 -3.59 15.51 2.40
CA HIS A 155 -4.92 16.06 2.23
C HIS A 155 -5.08 16.83 0.92
N ALA A 156 -4.06 17.59 0.50
CA ALA A 156 -4.08 18.29 -0.79
C ALA A 156 -4.08 17.34 -2.00
N LYS A 157 -3.81 16.05 -1.78
CA LYS A 157 -3.79 14.98 -2.79
C LYS A 157 -4.96 14.02 -2.63
N ASN A 158 -5.96 14.34 -1.78
CA ASN A 158 -7.07 13.46 -1.42
C ASN A 158 -6.63 12.11 -0.84
N LEU A 159 -5.55 12.11 -0.05
CA LEU A 159 -4.99 10.91 0.57
C LEU A 159 -4.90 11.09 2.09
N ALA A 160 -4.95 9.96 2.79
CA ALA A 160 -4.69 9.87 4.22
C ALA A 160 -3.87 8.62 4.54
N THR A 161 -2.96 8.72 5.50
CA THR A 161 -2.11 7.61 5.93
C THR A 161 -2.95 6.51 6.58
N TYR A 162 -2.78 5.29 6.08
CA TYR A 162 -3.38 4.09 6.67
C TYR A 162 -2.36 3.35 7.54
N GLN A 163 -1.19 3.03 7.00
CA GLN A 163 -0.13 2.33 7.73
C GLN A 163 1.24 2.63 7.12
N LEU A 164 2.21 2.94 7.98
CA LEU A 164 3.62 3.06 7.61
C LEU A 164 4.35 1.77 8.00
N PHE A 165 5.23 1.28 7.14
CA PHE A 165 6.09 0.14 7.37
C PHE A 165 7.55 0.51 7.23
N ASP A 166 8.36 0.04 8.18
CA ASP A 166 9.82 -0.01 8.05
C ASP A 166 10.18 -1.27 7.23
N VAL A 167 11.04 -1.12 6.22
CA VAL A 167 11.38 -2.21 5.29
C VAL A 167 12.83 -2.63 5.46
N ARG A 168 13.03 -3.88 5.88
CA ARG A 168 14.37 -4.45 6.09
C ARG A 168 14.59 -5.67 5.20
N SER A 169 15.85 -5.91 4.84
CA SER A 169 16.21 -7.23 4.32
C SER A 169 16.08 -8.26 5.43
N ALA A 170 15.49 -9.41 5.12
CA ALA A 170 15.39 -10.54 6.03
C ALA A 170 16.73 -11.30 6.23
N ALA A 171 17.88 -10.65 5.98
CA ALA A 171 19.20 -11.26 6.05
C ALA A 171 19.43 -11.91 7.43
N ARG A 172 19.47 -13.26 7.39
CA ARG A 172 19.85 -14.24 8.41
C ARG A 172 19.84 -13.69 9.84
N GLN A 173 18.73 -13.90 10.54
CA GLN A 173 18.84 -14.25 11.95
C GLN A 173 19.68 -15.55 11.98
N SER A 174 20.99 -15.41 12.14
CA SER A 174 21.86 -16.50 12.56
C SER A 174 21.30 -17.04 13.87
N GLU A 175 20.96 -18.34 13.83
CA GLU A 175 20.87 -19.32 14.92
C GLU A 175 20.54 -18.82 16.33
#